data_AF-A0AA85B5G3-F1
#
_entry.id   AF-A0AA85B5G3-F1
#
_cell.length_a   1.000
_cell.length_b   1.000
_cell.length_c   1.000
_cell.angle_alpha   90.00
_cell.angle_beta   90.00
_cell.angle_gamma   90.00
#
_symmetry.space_group_name_H-M   'P 1'
#
loop_
_entity.id
_entity.type
_entity.pdbx_description
1 polymer ?
#
loop_
_entity_poly.entity_id
_entity_poly.type
_entity_poly.pdbx_seq_one_letter_code
_entity_poly.pdbx_strand_id
1 'polypeptide(L)'
;MLPPLLLDVRSHHTILDLCAAPGSKSAQLVELLHSDAEAVQSRIGVENASKYVEPTGMIIANDFNQKRCYMMVHQVKRLQSPCVVITQEDATCFPRLYITLSPDEKVCSL
;
A
#
# COMPACT_ATOMS: atom_id res chain seq x y z
N MET A 1 13.45 12.47 0.41
CA MET A 1 12.37 11.50 0.16
C MET A 1 11.35 12.13 -0.78
N LEU A 2 10.93 11.44 -1.83
CA LEU A 2 9.86 11.88 -2.73
C LEU A 2 8.51 11.74 -2.00
N PRO A 3 7.65 12.77 -1.94
CA PRO A 3 6.32 12.64 -1.37
C PRO A 3 5.48 11.57 -2.10
N PRO A 4 4.75 10.70 -1.39
CA PRO A 4 3.88 9.70 -2.00
C PRO A 4 2.87 10.26 -3.01
N LEU A 5 2.47 11.53 -2.83
CA LEU A 5 1.59 12.26 -3.73
C LEU A 5 2.11 12.35 -5.18
N LEU A 6 3.42 12.20 -5.40
CA LEU A 6 4.02 12.28 -6.73
C LEU A 6 4.04 10.93 -7.48
N LEU A 7 3.54 9.84 -6.88
CA LEU A 7 3.68 8.47 -7.40
C LEU A 7 2.47 7.97 -8.22
N ASP A 8 1.44 8.80 -8.40
CA ASP A 8 0.16 8.44 -9.05
C ASP A 8 -0.36 7.06 -8.63
N VAL A 9 -0.49 6.86 -7.31
CA VAL A 9 -0.92 5.59 -6.72
C VAL A 9 -2.35 5.27 -7.15
N ARG A 10 -2.56 4.06 -7.68
CA ARG A 10 -3.87 3.51 -8.06
C ARG A 10 -4.25 2.37 -7.15
N SER A 11 -5.54 2.20 -6.93
CA SER A 11 -6.15 1.18 -6.07
C SER A 11 -5.73 -0.27 -6.37
N HIS A 12 -5.24 -0.56 -7.57
CA HIS A 12 -4.75 -1.88 -7.99
C HIS A 12 -3.23 -2.06 -7.86
N HIS A 13 -2.47 -1.00 -7.54
CA HIS A 13 -1.02 -1.11 -7.48
C HIS A 13 -0.57 -1.99 -6.31
N THR A 14 0.42 -2.83 -6.58
CA THR A 14 1.22 -3.48 -5.54
C THR A 14 2.47 -2.64 -5.31
N ILE A 15 2.66 -2.19 -4.07
CA ILE A 15 3.72 -1.25 -3.69
C ILE A 15 4.69 -1.92 -2.72
N LEU A 16 5.98 -1.82 -3.00
CA LEU A 16 7.04 -2.31 -2.13
C LEU A 16 7.81 -1.13 -1.53
N ASP A 17 7.81 -1.01 -0.20
CA ASP A 17 8.54 0.01 0.57
C ASP A 17 9.55 -0.71 1.47
N LEU A 18 10.83 -0.73 1.06
CA LEU A 18 11.85 -1.59 1.69
C LEU A 18 12.41 -1.05 3.02
N CYS A 19 12.20 0.24 3.29
CA CYS A 19 12.72 0.99 4.44
C CYS A 19 11.58 1.80 5.08
N ALA A 20 10.45 1.14 5.31
CA ALA A 20 9.14 1.74 5.53
C ALA A 20 9.00 2.43 6.89
N ALA A 21 9.70 1.96 7.93
CA ALA A 21 9.46 2.44 9.28
C ALA A 21 9.98 3.89 9.46
N PRO A 22 9.34 4.75 10.26
CA PRO A 22 8.29 4.46 11.24
C PRO A 22 6.86 4.31 10.66
N GLY A 23 6.69 4.29 9.34
CA GLY A 23 5.42 3.93 8.69
C GLY A 23 4.55 5.09 8.23
N SER A 24 4.98 6.34 8.39
CA SER A 24 4.17 7.51 7.99
C SER A 24 3.87 7.55 6.49
N LYS A 25 4.82 7.13 5.65
CA LYS A 25 4.64 7.09 4.19
C LYS A 25 3.83 5.90 3.76
N SER A 26 4.09 4.74 4.33
CA SER A 26 3.29 3.54 4.11
C SER A 26 1.84 3.78 4.49
N ALA A 27 1.57 4.48 5.60
CA ALA A 27 0.21 4.91 5.97
C ALA A 27 -0.43 5.84 4.91
N GLN A 28 0.31 6.82 4.40
CA GLN A 28 -0.18 7.69 3.31
C GLN A 28 -0.45 6.92 2.02
N LEU A 29 0.37 5.93 1.69
CA LEU A 29 0.15 5.07 0.53
C LEU A 29 -1.14 4.25 0.67
N VAL A 30 -1.42 3.73 1.87
CA VAL A 30 -2.69 3.04 2.16
C VAL A 30 -3.86 3.97 1.93
N GLU A 31 -3.80 5.19 2.49
CA GLU A 31 -4.85 6.20 2.30
C GLU A 31 -5.08 6.53 0.82
N LEU A 32 -4.01 6.64 0.02
CA LEU A 32 -4.09 6.87 -1.42
C LEU A 32 -4.73 5.69 -2.18
N LEU A 33 -4.42 4.43 -1.80
CA LEU A 33 -5.06 3.24 -2.39
C LEU A 33 -6.58 3.25 -2.17
N HIS A 34 -7.04 3.51 -0.94
CA HIS A 34 -8.47 3.60 -0.61
C HIS A 34 -9.15 4.77 -1.31
N SER A 35 -8.51 5.96 -1.31
CA SER A 35 -9.07 7.14 -1.96
C SER A 35 -9.28 6.95 -3.47
N ASP A 36 -8.36 6.26 -4.15
CA ASP A 36 -8.51 5.95 -5.58
C ASP A 36 -9.60 4.90 -5.81
N ALA A 37 -9.72 3.88 -4.94
CA ALA A 37 -10.75 2.84 -5.05
C ALA A 37 -12.17 3.44 -4.94
N GLU A 38 -12.39 4.32 -3.97
CA GLU A 38 -13.65 5.06 -3.80
C GLU A 38 -13.93 5.99 -5.00
N ALA A 39 -12.89 6.63 -5.54
CA ALA A 39 -13.03 7.51 -6.70
C ALA A 39 -13.36 6.74 -7.99
N VAL A 40 -12.83 5.53 -8.17
CA VAL A 40 -13.18 4.66 -9.31
C VAL A 40 -14.64 4.22 -9.21
N GLN A 41 -15.08 3.78 -8.03
CA GLN A 41 -16.47 3.35 -7.82
C GLN A 41 -17.48 4.46 -8.10
N SER A 42 -17.19 5.69 -7.67
CA SER A 42 -18.09 6.83 -7.87
C SER A 42 -18.26 7.22 -9.35
N ARG A 43 -17.26 6.94 -10.21
CA ARG A 43 -17.34 7.18 -11.67
C ARG A 43 -18.17 6.14 -12.41
N ILE A 44 -18.25 4.91 -11.89
CA ILE A 44 -18.98 3.80 -12.54
C ILE A 44 -20.50 3.91 -12.32
N GLY A 45 -20.96 4.83 -11.46
CA GLY A 45 -22.38 5.19 -11.34
C GLY A 45 -23.26 4.07 -10.78
N VAL A 46 -22.72 3.23 -9.89
CA VAL A 46 -23.49 2.14 -9.27
C VAL A 46 -24.35 2.70 -8.14
N GLU A 47 -25.63 2.96 -8.44
CA GLU A 47 -26.58 3.68 -7.58
C GLU A 47 -26.97 2.96 -6.27
N ASN A 48 -26.39 1.80 -5.97
CA ASN A 48 -26.61 1.03 -4.72
C ASN A 48 -25.33 0.35 -4.20
N ALA A 49 -24.15 0.86 -4.54
CA ALA A 49 -22.90 0.27 -4.08
C ALA A 49 -22.63 0.52 -2.58
N SER A 50 -21.89 -0.40 -1.96
CA SER A 50 -21.35 -0.20 -0.62
C SER A 50 -20.56 1.10 -0.54
N LYS A 51 -20.72 1.84 0.56
CA LYS A 51 -20.00 3.09 0.83
C LYS A 51 -18.47 2.92 0.78
N TYR A 52 -18.01 1.72 1.04
CA TYR A 52 -16.60 1.35 1.03
C TYR A 52 -16.31 0.40 -0.14
N VAL A 53 -15.16 0.62 -0.78
CA VAL A 53 -14.60 -0.27 -1.80
C VAL A 53 -13.17 -0.59 -1.39
N GLU A 54 -12.91 -1.88 -1.23
CA GLU A 54 -11.56 -2.36 -0.91
C GLU A 54 -10.65 -2.22 -2.14
N PRO A 55 -9.45 -1.65 -2.00
CA PRO A 55 -8.42 -1.69 -3.03
C PRO A 55 -8.07 -3.14 -3.39
N THR A 56 -7.84 -3.39 -4.69
CA THR A 56 -7.38 -4.71 -5.15
C THR A 56 -5.88 -4.90 -4.99
N GLY A 57 -5.14 -3.79 -4.89
CA GLY A 57 -3.71 -3.75 -4.65
C GLY A 57 -3.33 -3.85 -3.17
N MET A 58 -2.04 -3.78 -2.87
CA MET A 58 -1.51 -3.87 -1.51
C MET A 58 -0.17 -3.17 -1.35
N ILE A 59 0.21 -2.93 -0.09
CA ILE A 59 1.52 -2.41 0.30
C ILE A 59 2.28 -3.48 1.09
N ILE A 60 3.49 -3.78 0.64
CA ILE A 60 4.47 -4.58 1.35
C ILE A 60 5.48 -3.61 1.96
N ALA A 61 5.36 -3.41 3.28
CA ALA A 61 6.20 -2.53 4.05
C ALA A 61 7.24 -3.36 4.81
N ASN A 62 8.51 -3.16 4.49
CA ASN A 62 9.63 -3.83 5.14
C ASN A 62 10.47 -2.83 5.94
N ASP A 63 11.02 -3.27 7.06
CA ASP A 63 12.14 -2.60 7.72
C ASP A 63 12.99 -3.65 8.44
N PHE A 64 14.31 -3.46 8.45
CA PHE A 64 15.22 -4.39 9.11
C PHE A 64 15.11 -4.34 10.65
N ASN A 65 14.66 -3.23 11.23
CA ASN A 65 14.61 -3.05 12.67
C ASN A 65 13.24 -3.42 13.25
N GLN A 66 13.20 -4.52 14.01
CA GLN A 66 11.99 -5.03 14.66
C GLN A 66 11.22 -3.98 15.48
N LYS A 67 11.91 -3.15 16.29
CA LYS A 67 11.25 -2.11 17.11
C LYS A 67 10.56 -1.07 16.23
N ARG A 68 11.20 -0.71 15.10
CA ARG A 68 10.63 0.23 14.14
C ARG A 68 9.46 -0.41 13.35
N CYS A 69 9.51 -1.71 13.06
CA CYS A 69 8.35 -2.44 12.53
C CYS A 69 7.14 -2.38 13.48
N TYR A 70 7.35 -2.57 14.79
CA TYR A 70 6.26 -2.41 15.77
C TYR A 70 5.68 -1.00 15.79
N MET A 71 6.51 0.05 15.69
CA MET A 71 6.01 1.42 15.55
C MET A 71 5.12 1.55 14.31
N MET A 72 5.56 1.00 13.18
CA MET A 72 4.77 0.98 11.95
C MET A 72 3.44 0.23 12.14
N VAL A 73 3.44 -0.96 12.74
CA VAL A 73 2.19 -1.71 13.07
C VAL A 73 1.21 -0.81 13.80
N HIS A 74 1.64 -0.08 14.83
CA HIS A 74 0.78 0.86 15.56
C HIS A 74 0.25 1.99 14.67
N GLN A 75 1.06 2.49 13.73
CA GLN A 75 0.67 3.57 12.81
C GLN A 75 -0.39 3.11 11.79
N VAL A 76 -0.17 1.98 11.11
CA VAL A 76 -1.08 1.46 10.07
C VAL A 76 -2.29 0.75 10.63
N LYS A 77 -2.24 0.15 11.83
CA LYS A 77 -3.40 -0.51 12.46
C LYS A 77 -4.60 0.42 12.61
N ARG A 78 -4.37 1.73 12.76
CA ARG A 78 -5.43 2.76 12.88
C ARG A 78 -6.27 2.89 11.61
N LEU A 79 -5.70 2.53 10.46
CA LEU A 79 -6.39 2.57 9.16
C LEU A 79 -7.30 1.35 8.97
N GLN A 80 -7.12 0.30 9.77
CA GLN A 80 -7.88 -0.96 9.71
C GLN A 80 -7.94 -1.59 8.31
N SER A 81 -6.96 -1.29 7.46
CA SER A 81 -6.94 -1.78 6.10
C SER A 81 -6.34 -3.18 6.01
N PRO A 82 -6.95 -4.10 5.26
CA PRO A 82 -6.39 -5.42 4.99
C PRO A 82 -5.30 -5.40 3.89
N CYS A 83 -5.07 -4.27 3.21
CA CYS A 83 -4.14 -4.18 2.08
C CYS A 83 -2.68 -3.92 2.49
N VAL A 84 -2.29 -4.24 3.73
CA VAL A 84 -0.93 -4.00 4.25
C VAL A 84 -0.29 -5.29 4.74
N VAL A 85 0.88 -5.59 4.21
CA VAL A 85 1.77 -6.65 4.69
C VAL A 85 2.99 -5.99 5.31
N ILE A 86 3.30 -6.35 6.55
CA ILE A 86 4.50 -5.89 7.23
C ILE A 86 5.49 -7.04 7.31
N THR A 87 6.72 -6.80 6.87
CA THR A 87 7.81 -7.77 6.87
C THR A 87 9.02 -7.21 7.63
N GLN A 88 9.89 -8.11 8.10
CA GLN A 88 11.14 -7.76 8.74
C GLN A 88 12.26 -8.59 8.11
N GLU A 89 12.86 -8.04 7.07
CA GLU A 89 13.99 -8.65 6.37
C GLU A 89 15.03 -7.59 6.01
N ASP A 90 16.27 -8.02 5.80
CA ASP A 90 17.30 -7.16 5.21
C ASP A 90 16.93 -6.86 3.75
N ALA A 91 16.80 -5.57 3.42
CA ALA A 91 16.41 -5.11 2.10
C ALA A 91 17.38 -5.57 0.99
N THR A 92 18.64 -5.85 1.33
CA THR A 92 19.66 -6.33 0.37
C THR A 92 19.44 -7.78 -0.06
N CYS A 93 18.72 -8.57 0.75
CA CYS A 93 18.38 -9.96 0.46
C CYS A 93 16.86 -10.20 0.43
N PHE A 94 16.06 -9.14 0.26
CA PHE A 94 14.61 -9.25 0.18
C PHE A 94 14.21 -10.16 -0.99
N PRO A 95 13.26 -11.09 -0.79
CA PRO A 95 12.92 -12.07 -1.82
C PRO A 95 12.35 -11.42 -3.07
N ARG A 96 12.56 -12.06 -4.22
CA ARG A 96 11.88 -11.66 -5.46
C ARG A 96 10.38 -11.92 -5.32
N LEU A 97 9.60 -10.88 -5.55
CA LEU A 97 8.15 -10.96 -5.60
C LEU A 97 7.72 -11.30 -7.02
N TYR A 98 6.86 -12.32 -7.16
CA TYR A 98 6.22 -12.67 -8.41
C TYR A 98 4.77 -12.22 -8.33
N ILE A 99 4.41 -11.22 -9.12
CA ILE A 99 3.06 -10.65 -9.14
C ILE A 99 2.47 -10.98 -10.51
N THR A 100 1.29 -11.60 -10.49
CA THR A 100 0.52 -11.82 -11.72
C THR A 100 -0.17 -10.52 -12.07
N LEU A 101 0.50 -9.71 -12.87
CA LEU A 101 -0.04 -8.43 -13.34
C LEU A 101 -0.96 -8.68 -14.53
N SER A 102 -2.16 -8.11 -14.48
CA SER A 102 -2.92 -7.78 -15.67
C SER A 102 -2.12 -6.78 -16.55
N PRO A 103 -2.40 -6.68 -17.86
CA PRO A 103 -1.59 -5.88 -18.79
C PRO A 103 -1.41 -4.40 -18.40
N ASP A 104 -2.30 -3.87 -17.56
CA ASP A 104 -2.31 -2.47 -17.13
C ASP A 104 -1.71 -2.26 -15.72
N GLU A 105 -1.37 -3.32 -14.98
CA GLU A 105 -0.85 -3.22 -13.61
C GLU A 105 0.66 -2.93 -13.57
N LYS A 106 1.03 -1.95 -12.73
CA LYS A 106 2.43 -1.57 -12.47
C LYS A 106 2.84 -1.95 -11.04
N VAL A 107 4.09 -2.38 -10.89
CA VAL A 107 4.74 -2.53 -9.59
C VAL A 107 5.46 -1.23 -9.27
N CYS A 108 5.03 -0.54 -8.21
CA CYS A 108 5.72 0.64 -7.72
C CYS A 108 6.68 0.22 -6.59
N SER A 109 7.99 0.44 -6.80
CA SER A 109 9.00 0.26 -5.75
C SER A 109 9.44 1.63 -5.22
N LEU A 110 9.52 1.77 -3.90
CA LEU A 110 9.84 3.01 -3.19
C LEU A 110 11.02 2.87 -2.23
#